data_AF-A0A7Y9RMC0-F1
#
_entry.id   AF-A0A7Y9RMC0-F1
#
_cell.length_a   1.000
_cell.length_b   1.000
_cell.length_c   1.000
_cell.angle_alpha   90.00
_cell.angle_beta   90.00
_cell.angle_gamma   90.00
#
_symmetry.space_group_name_H-M   'P 1'
#
loop_
_entity.id
_entity.type
_entity.pdbx_description
1 polymer ?
#
loop_
_entity_poly.entity_id
_entity_poly.type
_entity_poly.pdbx_seq_one_letter_code
_entity_poly.pdbx_strand_id
1 'polypeptide(L)'
;MRIIHLFVIGALIFAAAYVYRIKMDSTARVEKVLRLHAEIREQRDAIASLRSEWAKLDAPHRLQGLSDRHLQLKPVNGTQYDQLKNLPERPPRMFRPGEPDPIGAMLNTIEAASDPDNVTGSVPQPEDKQ
;
A
#
# COMPACT_ATOMS: atom_id res chain seq x y z
N MET A 1 63.87 -17.53 35.62
CA MET A 1 63.55 -16.12 35.95
C MET A 1 63.27 -15.24 34.73
N ARG A 2 64.04 -15.27 33.61
CA ARG A 2 63.77 -14.42 32.43
C ARG A 2 62.46 -14.73 31.66
N ILE A 3 62.04 -15.99 31.62
CA ILE A 3 60.80 -16.43 30.95
C ILE A 3 59.54 -15.83 31.61
N ILE A 4 59.55 -15.69 32.94
CA ILE A 4 58.44 -15.10 33.70
C ILE A 4 58.29 -13.62 33.34
N HIS A 5 59.39 -12.86 33.26
CA HIS A 5 59.34 -11.45 32.84
C HIS A 5 58.78 -11.29 31.42
N LEU A 6 59.16 -12.18 30.49
CA LEU A 6 58.64 -12.18 29.12
C LEU A 6 57.12 -12.41 29.09
N PHE A 7 56.63 -13.33 29.92
CA PHE A 7 55.19 -13.59 30.09
C PHE A 7 54.45 -12.37 30.66
N VAL A 8 55.00 -11.72 31.69
CA VAL A 8 54.41 -10.53 32.31
C VAL A 8 54.33 -9.36 31.32
N ILE A 9 55.39 -9.15 30.54
CA ILE A 9 55.40 -8.11 29.49
C ILE A 9 54.35 -8.43 28.41
N GLY A 10 54.25 -9.70 27.99
CA GLY A 10 53.23 -10.14 27.04
C GLY A 10 51.80 -9.90 27.57
N ALA A 11 51.55 -10.26 28.83
CA ALA A 11 50.27 -10.03 29.48
C ALA A 11 49.93 -8.54 29.58
N LEU A 12 50.91 -7.68 29.88
CA LEU A 12 50.74 -6.23 29.93
C LEU A 12 50.34 -5.66 28.57
N ILE A 13 51.04 -6.05 27.49
CA ILE A 13 50.73 -5.61 26.12
C ILE A 13 49.34 -6.08 25.71
N PHE A 14 48.98 -7.32 26.02
CA PHE A 14 47.64 -7.86 25.73
C PHE A 14 46.54 -7.09 26.48
N ALA A 15 46.74 -6.80 27.76
CA ALA A 15 45.79 -6.00 28.54
C ALA A 15 45.61 -4.59 27.97
N ALA A 16 46.71 -3.92 27.58
CA ALA A 16 46.67 -2.60 26.95
C ALA A 16 45.91 -2.64 25.60
N ALA A 17 46.18 -3.63 24.75
CA ALA A 17 45.49 -3.82 23.48
C ALA A 17 43.99 -4.11 23.68
N TYR A 18 43.63 -4.92 24.67
CA TYR A 18 42.24 -5.26 25.00
C TYR A 18 41.42 -4.04 25.46
N VAL A 19 41.99 -3.21 26.33
CA VAL A 19 41.35 -1.95 26.78
C VAL A 19 41.15 -0.99 25.61
N TYR A 20 42.15 -0.87 24.72
CA TYR A 20 42.04 -0.03 23.53
C TYR A 20 40.94 -0.53 22.57
N ARG A 21 40.86 -1.85 22.36
CA ARG A 21 39.78 -2.50 21.60
C ARG A 21 38.41 -2.13 22.15
N ILE A 22 38.20 -2.27 23.46
CA ILE A 22 36.94 -1.89 24.12
C ILE A 22 36.61 -0.41 23.89
N LYS A 23 37.59 0.49 24.04
CA LYS A 23 37.37 1.93 23.84
C LYS A 23 36.92 2.21 22.40
N MET A 24 37.59 1.63 21.41
CA MET A 24 37.33 1.86 19.99
C MET A 24 36.02 1.22 19.51
N ASP A 25 35.65 0.07 20.07
CA ASP A 25 34.39 -0.60 19.73
C ASP A 25 33.18 0.21 20.20
N SER A 26 33.29 0.94 21.33
CA SER A 26 32.19 1.78 21.80
C SER A 26 31.96 3.00 20.89
N THR A 27 33.02 3.65 20.40
CA THR A 27 32.90 4.82 19.51
C THR A 27 32.35 4.43 18.14
N ALA A 28 32.78 3.30 17.58
CA ALA A 28 32.30 2.84 16.28
C ALA A 28 30.81 2.44 16.28
N ARG A 29 30.27 1.98 17.41
CA ARG A 29 28.85 1.65 17.55
C ARG A 29 27.99 2.91 17.67
N VAL A 30 28.44 3.88 18.46
CA VAL A 30 27.75 5.16 18.64
C VAL A 30 27.67 5.92 17.31
N GLU A 31 28.77 5.98 16.56
CA GLU A 31 28.80 6.62 15.23
C GLU A 31 27.80 5.99 14.26
N LYS A 32 27.70 4.64 14.24
CA LYS A 32 26.72 3.94 13.42
C LYS A 32 25.28 4.28 13.81
N VAL A 33 24.97 4.34 15.10
CA VAL A 33 23.63 4.70 15.58
C VAL A 33 23.27 6.13 15.19
N LEU A 34 24.20 7.08 15.34
CA LEU A 34 23.99 8.47 14.92
C LEU A 34 23.74 8.59 13.41
N ARG A 35 24.53 7.87 12.60
CA ARG A 35 24.34 7.82 11.16
C ARG A 35 22.97 7.26 10.78
N LEU A 36 22.54 6.18 11.43
CA LEU A 36 21.23 5.57 11.20
C LEU A 36 20.08 6.52 11.58
N HIS A 37 20.20 7.25 12.69
CA HIS A 37 19.20 8.24 13.09
C HIS A 37 19.10 9.40 12.10
N ALA A 38 20.22 9.84 11.54
CA ALA A 38 20.23 10.87 10.50
C ALA A 38 19.51 10.38 9.23
N GLU A 39 19.81 9.15 8.78
CA GLU A 39 19.17 8.53 7.62
C GLU A 39 17.65 8.33 7.82
N ILE A 40 17.22 7.88 9.00
CA ILE A 40 15.79 7.76 9.35
C ILE A 40 15.08 9.12 9.29
N ARG A 41 15.74 10.21 9.72
CA ARG A 41 15.17 11.55 9.66
C ARG A 41 15.00 12.02 8.22
N GLU A 42 16.00 11.81 7.37
CA GLU A 42 15.93 12.12 5.94
C GLU A 42 14.80 11.36 5.24
N GLN A 43 14.67 10.06 5.51
CA GLN A 43 13.59 9.24 4.95
C GLN A 43 12.21 9.72 5.41
N ARG A 44 12.07 10.14 6.67
CA ARG A 44 10.81 10.70 7.19
C ARG A 44 10.43 12.00 6.50
N ASP A 45 11.41 12.87 6.23
CA ASP A 45 11.18 14.13 5.54
C ASP A 45 10.75 13.89 4.07
N ALA A 46 11.35 12.89 3.41
CA ALA A 46 10.93 12.46 2.08
C ALA A 46 9.50 11.88 2.06
N ILE A 47 9.12 11.06 3.06
CA ILE A 47 7.74 10.56 3.16
C ILE A 47 6.76 11.72 3.38
N ALA A 48 7.13 12.71 4.20
CA ALA A 48 6.29 13.87 4.45
C ALA A 48 6.06 14.71 3.19
N SER A 49 7.09 14.90 2.35
CA SER A 49 6.93 15.60 1.07
C SER A 49 6.02 14.82 0.11
N LEU A 50 6.25 13.52 -0.06
CA LEU A 50 5.41 12.67 -0.91
C LEU A 50 3.95 12.66 -0.44
N ARG A 51 3.71 12.63 0.88
CA ARG A 51 2.35 12.69 1.43
C ARG A 51 1.68 14.04 1.19
N SER A 52 2.44 15.13 1.21
CA SER A 52 1.95 16.47 0.84
C SER A 52 1.56 16.54 -0.64
N GLU A 53 2.39 15.98 -1.51
CA GLU A 53 2.08 15.88 -2.94
C GLU A 53 0.84 15.02 -3.18
N TRP A 54 0.74 13.88 -2.51
CA TRP A 54 -0.42 13.00 -2.61
C TRP A 54 -1.71 13.70 -2.15
N ALA A 55 -1.67 14.42 -1.03
CA ALA A 55 -2.81 15.21 -0.56
C ALA A 55 -3.23 16.30 -1.55
N LYS A 56 -2.27 16.86 -2.32
CA LYS A 56 -2.56 17.82 -3.39
C LYS A 56 -3.21 17.14 -4.61
N LEU A 57 -2.82 15.92 -4.95
CA LEU A 57 -3.44 15.15 -6.03
C LEU A 57 -4.86 14.68 -5.66
N ASP A 58 -5.05 14.22 -4.43
CA ASP A 58 -6.32 13.68 -3.92
C ASP A 58 -7.33 14.76 -3.49
N ALA A 59 -7.06 16.03 -3.83
CA ALA A 59 -7.95 17.13 -3.49
C ALA A 59 -9.37 16.87 -4.02
N PRO A 60 -10.38 16.68 -3.15
CA PRO A 60 -11.70 16.16 -3.54
C PRO A 60 -12.42 17.08 -4.53
N HIS A 61 -12.18 18.38 -4.43
CA HIS A 61 -12.72 19.37 -5.38
C HIS A 61 -12.17 19.18 -6.80
N ARG A 62 -10.92 18.72 -6.98
CA ARG A 62 -10.36 18.43 -8.31
C ARG A 62 -10.96 17.15 -8.88
N LEU A 63 -11.11 16.11 -8.06
CA LEU A 63 -11.75 14.86 -8.45
C LEU A 63 -13.21 15.06 -8.83
N GLN A 64 -13.94 15.89 -8.08
CA GLN A 64 -15.33 16.24 -8.37
C GLN A 64 -15.45 16.99 -9.71
N GLY A 65 -14.60 17.99 -9.96
CA GLY A 65 -14.59 18.70 -11.24
C GLY A 65 -14.18 17.84 -12.45
N LEU A 66 -13.30 16.85 -12.26
CA LEU A 66 -12.97 15.88 -13.30
C LEU A 66 -14.13 14.90 -13.54
N SER A 67 -14.82 14.46 -12.49
CA SER A 67 -16.00 13.62 -12.61
C SER A 67 -17.13 14.34 -13.35
N ASP A 68 -17.43 15.60 -13.01
CA ASP A 68 -18.48 16.39 -13.69
C ASP A 68 -18.19 16.61 -15.18
N ARG A 69 -16.92 16.70 -15.56
CA ARG A 69 -16.51 16.95 -16.95
C ARG A 69 -16.49 15.69 -17.81
N HIS A 70 -16.05 14.57 -17.24
CA HIS A 70 -15.75 13.35 -18.01
C HIS A 70 -16.73 12.21 -17.74
N LEU A 71 -17.62 12.34 -16.75
CA LEU A 71 -18.52 11.28 -16.33
C LEU A 71 -19.91 11.88 -16.03
N GLN A 72 -20.98 11.34 -16.62
CA GLN A 72 -22.35 11.82 -16.39
C GLN A 72 -22.91 11.33 -15.04
N LEU A 73 -22.08 11.21 -14.01
CA LEU A 73 -22.47 10.76 -12.69
C LEU A 73 -23.10 11.91 -11.92
N LYS A 74 -24.27 11.66 -11.34
CA LYS A 74 -24.88 12.60 -10.38
C LYS A 74 -24.13 12.51 -9.05
N PRO A 75 -23.92 13.63 -8.35
CA PRO A 75 -23.32 13.62 -7.02
C PRO A 75 -24.13 12.73 -6.09
N VAL A 76 -23.43 11.87 -5.33
CA VAL A 76 -24.05 10.98 -4.36
C VAL A 76 -24.69 11.84 -3.28
N ASN A 77 -26.01 11.78 -3.18
CA ASN A 77 -26.77 12.57 -2.22
C ASN A 77 -26.93 11.79 -0.91
N GLY A 78 -26.88 12.45 0.24
CA GLY A 78 -26.97 11.78 1.55
C GLY A 78 -28.26 10.98 1.77
N THR A 79 -29.30 11.29 1.00
CA THR A 79 -30.58 10.57 0.96
C THR A 79 -30.50 9.20 0.27
N GLN A 80 -29.40 8.88 -0.42
CA GLN A 80 -29.18 7.58 -1.06
C GLN A 80 -28.63 6.53 -0.08
N TYR A 81 -28.10 6.96 1.05
CA TYR A 81 -27.65 6.09 2.13
C TYR A 81 -28.78 5.93 3.15
N ASP A 82 -29.32 4.72 3.26
CA ASP A 82 -30.24 4.38 4.34
C ASP A 82 -29.85 3.05 4.98
N GLN A 83 -30.26 2.84 6.23
CA GLN A 83 -29.98 1.61 6.93
C GLN A 83 -30.81 0.47 6.34
N LEU A 84 -30.26 -0.76 6.34
CA LEU A 84 -30.89 -1.92 5.71
C LEU A 84 -32.36 -2.15 6.17
N LYS A 85 -32.65 -1.76 7.41
CA LYS A 85 -33.96 -1.84 8.06
C LYS A 85 -35.01 -0.84 7.56
N ASN A 86 -34.58 0.23 6.88
CA ASN A 86 -35.44 1.28 6.34
C ASN A 86 -35.70 1.08 4.83
N LEU A 87 -35.13 0.03 4.21
CA LEU A 87 -35.48 -0.26 2.82
C LEU A 87 -36.96 -0.64 2.74
N PRO A 88 -37.70 -0.09 1.77
CA PRO A 88 -39.07 -0.54 1.51
C PRO A 88 -39.08 -2.04 1.26
N GLU A 89 -40.15 -2.71 1.67
CA GLU A 89 -40.31 -4.14 1.42
C GLU A 89 -40.16 -4.41 -0.08
N ARG A 90 -39.41 -5.49 -0.40
CA ARG A 90 -39.14 -5.88 -1.78
C ARG A 90 -40.48 -5.91 -2.53
N PRO A 91 -40.63 -5.14 -3.63
CA PRO A 91 -41.88 -5.07 -4.35
C PRO A 91 -42.35 -6.48 -4.72
N PRO A 92 -43.68 -6.73 -4.71
CA PRO A 92 -44.22 -8.03 -5.04
C PRO A 92 -43.65 -8.47 -6.38
N ARG A 93 -43.05 -9.66 -6.41
CA ARG A 93 -42.47 -10.22 -7.63
C ARG A 93 -43.57 -10.23 -8.68
N MET A 94 -43.42 -9.40 -9.73
CA MET A 94 -44.37 -9.36 -10.84
C MET A 94 -44.31 -10.63 -11.71
N PHE A 95 -43.39 -11.55 -11.38
CA PHE A 95 -43.12 -12.79 -12.11
C PHE A 95 -43.10 -13.98 -11.15
N ARG A 96 -43.59 -15.13 -11.61
CA ARG A 96 -43.61 -16.37 -10.84
C ARG A 96 -42.17 -16.89 -10.66
N PRO A 97 -41.81 -17.44 -9.49
CA PRO A 97 -40.51 -18.08 -9.31
C PRO A 97 -40.31 -19.19 -10.34
N GLY A 98 -39.32 -19.04 -11.22
CA GLY A 98 -39.00 -20.01 -12.28
C GLY A 98 -39.25 -19.54 -13.72
N GLU A 99 -39.91 -18.39 -13.91
CA GLU A 99 -40.07 -17.77 -15.23
C GLU A 99 -38.96 -16.72 -15.40
N PRO A 100 -38.14 -16.78 -16.47
CA PRO A 100 -37.06 -15.82 -16.66
C PRO A 100 -37.66 -14.43 -16.87
N ASP A 101 -37.23 -13.47 -16.04
CA ASP A 101 -37.63 -12.07 -16.17
C ASP A 101 -37.36 -11.61 -17.62
N PRO A 102 -38.25 -10.80 -18.24
CA PRO A 102 -38.08 -10.40 -19.64
C PRO A 102 -36.75 -9.68 -19.89
N ILE A 103 -36.25 -8.94 -18.91
CA ILE A 103 -34.92 -8.32 -18.98
C ILE A 103 -33.80 -9.35 -18.83
N GLY A 104 -33.96 -10.35 -17.94
CA GLY A 104 -32.99 -11.44 -17.77
C GLY A 104 -32.89 -12.35 -18.99
N ALA A 105 -34.02 -12.63 -19.64
CA ALA A 105 -34.06 -13.35 -20.91
C ALA A 105 -33.34 -12.57 -22.02
N MET A 106 -33.56 -11.25 -22.11
CA MET A 106 -32.85 -10.40 -23.07
C MET A 106 -31.34 -10.34 -22.78
N LEU A 107 -30.93 -10.23 -21.51
CA LEU A 107 -29.52 -10.27 -21.12
C LEU A 107 -28.87 -11.60 -21.51
N ASN A 108 -29.52 -12.74 -21.25
CA ASN A 108 -29.01 -14.04 -21.65
C ASN A 108 -28.90 -14.18 -23.18
N THR A 109 -29.82 -13.59 -23.94
CA THR A 109 -29.71 -13.57 -25.41
C THR A 109 -28.58 -12.67 -25.91
N ILE A 110 -28.32 -11.57 -25.21
CA ILE A 110 -27.20 -10.67 -25.53
C ILE A 110 -25.88 -11.35 -25.17
N GLU A 111 -25.78 -11.97 -24.00
CA GLU A 111 -24.62 -12.73 -23.53
C GLU A 111 -24.32 -13.92 -24.46
N ALA A 112 -25.36 -14.63 -24.93
CA ALA A 112 -25.21 -15.70 -25.91
C ALA A 112 -24.84 -15.20 -27.33
N ALA A 113 -25.06 -13.91 -27.64
CA ALA A 113 -24.73 -13.30 -28.92
C ALA A 113 -23.41 -12.51 -28.91
N SER A 114 -22.88 -12.18 -27.73
CA SER A 114 -21.58 -11.53 -27.54
C SER A 114 -20.46 -12.57 -27.39
N ASP A 115 -19.41 -12.45 -28.20
CA ASP A 115 -18.19 -13.27 -28.13
C ASP A 115 -17.57 -13.20 -26.71
N PRO A 116 -17.09 -14.33 -26.14
CA PRO A 116 -16.50 -14.39 -24.79
C PRO A 116 -15.22 -13.56 -24.62
N ASP A 117 -14.65 -13.04 -25.71
CA ASP A 117 -13.38 -12.31 -25.71
C ASP A 117 -13.54 -10.79 -25.49
N ASN A 118 -14.77 -10.27 -25.48
CA ASN A 118 -15.03 -8.84 -25.22
C ASN A 118 -15.13 -8.55 -23.72
N VAL A 119 -14.02 -8.78 -23.03
CA VAL A 119 -13.81 -8.35 -21.63
C VAL A 119 -13.80 -6.82 -21.61
N THR A 120 -14.89 -6.21 -21.15
CA THR A 120 -14.93 -4.78 -20.84
C THR A 120 -14.12 -4.53 -19.56
N GLY A 121 -12.80 -4.52 -19.70
CA GLY A 121 -11.85 -4.22 -18.64
C GLY A 121 -10.55 -3.71 -19.25
N SER A 122 -10.05 -2.59 -18.75
CA SER A 122 -8.80 -1.96 -19.20
C SER A 122 -7.53 -2.68 -18.68
N VAL A 123 -7.56 -4.00 -18.54
CA VAL A 123 -6.40 -4.78 -18.12
C VAL A 123 -5.84 -5.47 -19.36
N PRO A 124 -4.66 -5.07 -19.86
CA PRO A 124 -4.01 -5.81 -20.93
C PRO A 124 -3.75 -7.23 -20.44
N GLN A 125 -4.19 -8.21 -21.21
CA GLN A 125 -3.88 -9.62 -20.98
C GLN A 125 -2.34 -9.76 -20.95
N PRO A 126 -1.74 -10.32 -19.88
CA PRO A 126 -0.31 -10.54 -19.87
C PRO A 126 0.03 -11.56 -20.94
N GLU A 127 0.86 -11.17 -21.91
CA GLU A 127 1.39 -12.06 -22.93
C GLU A 127 2.18 -13.17 -22.25
N ASP A 128 1.70 -14.41 -22.39
CA ASP A 128 2.44 -15.61 -21.99
C ASP A 128 3.74 -15.68 -22.80
N LYS A 129 4.87 -15.53 -22.10
CA LYS A 129 6.21 -15.71 -22.67
C LYS A 129 6.44 -17.18 -22.98
N GLN A 130 6.78 -17.46 -24.24
CA GLN A 130 7.39 -18.73 -24.68
C GLN A 130 8.79 -18.91 -24.09
#